data_AF-A0A7G9YT86-F1
#
_entry.id   AF-A0A7G9YT86-F1
#
_cell.length_a   1.000
_cell.length_b   1.000
_cell.length_c   1.000
_cell.angle_alpha   90.00
_cell.angle_beta   90.00
_cell.angle_gamma   90.00
#
_symmetry.space_group_name_H-M   'P 1'
#
loop_
_entity.id
_entity.type
_entity.pdbx_description
1 polymer ?
#
loop_
_entity_poly.entity_id
_entity_poly.type
_entity_poly.pdbx_seq_one_letter_code
_entity_poly.pdbx_strand_id
1 'polypeptide(L)'
;MEINAKEKMEMVMQMKKIALAKLVIPFCIAGAMVIFFWFAGPDIYTQYAKVFSIYSFMPLGGAVAAIPAGLALGIPPVGLISFIIFTDAVLSLFLVWNFDYAKKIPGLGKLVERAEENGEKAIRKYKWAKRFGFVGLVVLVMFPLQWTGSAVGSMVGRLIGMTPLMTWLAVIVGTFIRSTLTTLISIGVLSFL
;
A
#
# COMPACT_ATOMS: atom_id res chain seq x y z
N MET A 1 14.34 32.31 -23.44
CA MET A 1 15.49 31.78 -22.69
C MET A 1 15.66 30.34 -23.14
N GLU A 2 16.52 30.09 -24.12
CA GLU A 2 16.77 28.73 -24.64
C GLU A 2 17.60 27.97 -23.61
N ILE A 3 17.05 26.85 -23.11
CA ILE A 3 17.75 25.97 -22.17
C ILE A 3 18.92 25.32 -22.93
N ASN A 4 20.13 25.47 -22.39
CA ASN A 4 21.34 24.92 -23.00
C ASN A 4 21.28 23.38 -23.04
N ALA A 5 21.80 22.75 -24.09
CA ALA A 5 21.88 21.29 -24.23
C ALA A 5 22.48 20.59 -23.00
N LYS A 6 23.45 21.22 -22.33
CA LYS A 6 24.05 20.73 -21.09
C LYS A 6 23.05 20.70 -19.92
N GLU A 7 22.29 21.77 -19.73
CA GLU A 7 21.23 21.86 -18.69
C GLU A 7 20.12 20.84 -18.96
N LYS A 8 19.73 20.67 -20.23
CA LYS A 8 18.74 19.66 -20.62
C LYS A 8 19.22 18.24 -20.31
N MET A 9 20.50 17.95 -20.53
CA MET A 9 21.11 16.66 -20.21
C MET A 9 21.16 16.40 -18.69
N GLU A 10 21.55 17.41 -17.92
CA GLU A 10 21.58 17.34 -16.46
C GLU A 10 20.19 17.10 -15.87
N MET A 11 19.16 17.81 -16.36
CA MET A 11 17.77 17.59 -15.95
C MET A 11 17.30 16.15 -16.23
N VAL A 12 17.58 15.62 -17.43
CA VAL A 12 17.20 14.24 -17.78
C VAL A 12 17.90 13.22 -16.88
N MET A 13 19.18 13.41 -16.58
CA MET A 13 19.91 12.55 -15.63
C MET A 13 19.32 12.62 -14.22
N GLN A 14 18.98 13.80 -13.73
CA GLN A 14 18.37 13.97 -12.41
C GLN A 14 16.99 13.29 -12.33
N MET A 15 16.16 13.45 -13.35
CA MET A 15 14.86 12.76 -13.42
C MET A 15 15.01 11.24 -13.39
N LYS A 16 15.99 10.68 -14.12
CA LYS A 16 16.29 9.24 -14.09
C LYS A 16 16.76 8.77 -12.72
N LYS A 17 17.60 9.54 -12.02
CA LYS A 17 18.05 9.23 -10.66
C LYS A 17 16.88 9.20 -9.66
N ILE A 18 15.98 10.18 -9.72
CA ILE A 18 14.79 10.22 -8.85
C ILE A 18 13.86 9.03 -9.12
N ALA A 19 13.65 8.69 -10.40
CA ALA A 19 12.87 7.53 -10.80
C ALA A 19 13.44 6.23 -10.21
N LEU A 20 14.75 6.06 -10.35
CA LEU A 20 15.46 4.89 -9.81
C LEU A 20 15.38 4.84 -8.28
N ALA A 21 15.55 5.98 -7.59
CA ALA A 21 15.42 6.03 -6.14
C ALA A 21 14.01 5.61 -5.68
N LYS A 22 12.96 6.13 -6.31
CA LYS A 22 11.56 5.76 -6.03
C LYS A 22 11.27 4.27 -6.26
N LEU A 23 11.98 3.64 -7.19
CA LEU A 23 11.88 2.21 -7.45
C LEU A 23 12.60 1.42 -6.35
N VAL A 24 13.83 1.80 -6.01
CA VAL A 24 14.74 1.03 -5.16
C VAL A 24 14.43 1.18 -3.67
N ILE A 25 14.02 2.37 -3.22
CA ILE A 25 13.79 2.66 -1.78
C ILE A 25 12.84 1.66 -1.11
N PRO A 26 11.65 1.34 -1.66
CA PRO A 26 10.75 0.36 -1.03
C PRO A 26 11.38 -1.03 -0.87
N PHE A 27 12.18 -1.49 -1.85
CA PHE A 27 12.89 -2.77 -1.75
C PHE A 27 14.01 -2.72 -0.70
N CYS A 28 14.72 -1.59 -0.58
CA CYS A 28 15.69 -1.41 0.48
C CYS A 28 15.04 -1.44 1.87
N ILE A 29 13.88 -0.81 2.03
CA ILE A 29 13.11 -0.83 3.28
C ILE A 29 12.65 -2.26 3.60
N ALA A 30 12.11 -2.99 2.61
CA ALA A 30 11.74 -4.39 2.78
C ALA A 30 12.94 -5.27 3.16
N GLY A 31 14.07 -5.11 2.47
CA GLY A 31 15.31 -5.84 2.75
C GLY A 31 15.86 -5.55 4.14
N ALA A 32 15.83 -4.28 4.58
CA ALA A 32 16.20 -3.91 5.93
C ALA A 32 15.32 -4.60 6.99
N MET A 33 14.02 -4.75 6.73
CA MET A 33 13.11 -5.48 7.63
C MET A 33 13.44 -6.98 7.69
N VAL A 34 13.76 -7.60 6.55
CA VAL A 34 14.18 -9.00 6.51
C VAL A 34 15.46 -9.21 7.33
N ILE A 35 16.44 -8.32 7.17
CA ILE A 35 17.69 -8.34 7.95
C ILE A 35 17.40 -8.12 9.44
N PHE A 36 16.51 -7.19 9.79
CA PHE A 36 16.10 -6.95 11.17
C PHE A 36 15.54 -8.23 11.83
N PHE A 37 14.62 -8.92 11.15
CA PHE A 37 14.07 -10.18 11.67
C PHE A 37 15.11 -11.31 11.72
N TRP A 38 16.03 -11.36 10.76
CA TRP A 38 17.14 -12.32 10.77
C TRP A 38 17.99 -12.17 12.04
N PHE A 39 18.29 -10.94 12.46
CA PHE A 39 19.02 -10.65 13.70
C PHE A 39 18.17 -10.81 14.97
N ALA A 40 16.84 -10.71 14.88
CA ALA A 40 15.93 -10.91 16.01
C ALA A 40 15.86 -12.37 16.49
N GLY A 41 16.31 -13.32 15.65
CA GLY A 41 16.39 -14.74 15.97
C GLY A 41 15.55 -15.62 15.05
N PRO A 42 15.92 -16.91 14.89
CA PRO A 42 15.31 -17.81 13.91
C PRO A 42 13.81 -18.05 14.18
N ASP A 43 13.40 -18.12 15.44
CA ASP A 43 11.98 -18.31 15.78
C ASP A 43 11.13 -17.10 15.39
N ILE A 44 11.57 -15.88 15.72
CA ILE A 44 10.87 -14.64 15.36
C ILE A 44 10.82 -14.50 13.84
N TYR A 45 11.94 -14.72 13.15
CA TYR A 45 12.00 -14.67 11.69
C TYR A 45 10.98 -15.63 11.05
N THR A 46 10.94 -16.88 11.49
CA THR A 46 10.05 -17.88 10.91
C THR A 46 8.58 -17.61 11.21
N GLN A 47 8.25 -17.09 12.39
CA GLN A 47 6.90 -16.66 12.74
C GLN A 47 6.39 -15.55 11.81
N TYR A 48 7.14 -14.47 11.66
CA TYR A 48 6.75 -13.34 10.81
C TYR A 48 6.79 -13.71 9.31
N ALA A 49 7.70 -14.59 8.88
CA ALA A 49 7.71 -15.11 7.53
C ALA A 49 6.46 -15.95 7.20
N LYS A 50 5.97 -16.76 8.16
CA LYS A 50 4.70 -17.50 8.01
C LYS A 50 3.52 -16.55 7.90
N VAL A 51 3.43 -15.55 8.78
CA VAL A 51 2.38 -14.53 8.73
C VAL A 51 2.40 -13.80 7.39
N PHE A 52 3.56 -13.35 6.92
CA PHE A 52 3.71 -12.70 5.61
C PHE A 52 3.25 -13.61 4.48
N SER A 53 3.66 -14.89 4.50
CA SER A 53 3.29 -15.85 3.47
C SER A 53 1.78 -16.05 3.40
N ILE A 54 1.12 -16.23 4.55
CA ILE A 54 -0.35 -16.33 4.61
C ILE A 54 -0.99 -15.03 4.12
N TYR A 55 -0.51 -13.89 4.59
CA TYR A 55 -1.05 -12.58 4.23
C TYR A 55 -1.01 -12.34 2.71
N SER A 56 0.12 -12.64 2.08
CA SER A 56 0.38 -12.35 0.67
C SER A 56 -0.18 -13.39 -0.29
N PHE A 57 -0.14 -14.68 0.05
CA PHE A 57 -0.43 -15.76 -0.89
C PHE A 57 -1.76 -16.47 -0.66
N MET A 58 -2.48 -16.18 0.43
CA MET A 58 -3.83 -16.72 0.62
C MET A 58 -4.77 -16.19 -0.47
N PRO A 59 -5.51 -17.05 -1.20
CA PRO A 59 -6.38 -16.61 -2.30
C PRO A 59 -7.50 -15.66 -1.88
N LEU A 60 -8.03 -15.82 -0.66
CA LEU A 60 -9.13 -15.01 -0.12
C LEU A 60 -8.86 -14.67 1.35
N GLY A 61 -8.98 -13.39 1.70
CA GLY A 61 -8.95 -12.93 3.09
C GLY A 61 -7.61 -13.10 3.80
N GLY A 62 -6.48 -12.81 3.13
CA GLY A 62 -5.13 -12.95 3.68
C GLY A 62 -4.94 -12.26 5.03
N ALA A 63 -5.53 -11.08 5.26
CA ALA A 63 -5.54 -10.43 6.57
C ALA A 63 -6.33 -11.21 7.62
N VAL A 64 -7.49 -11.74 7.23
CA VAL A 64 -8.41 -12.51 8.09
C VAL A 64 -7.80 -13.86 8.46
N ALA A 65 -6.96 -14.44 7.61
CA ALA A 65 -6.25 -15.68 7.88
C ALA A 65 -4.93 -15.46 8.64
N ALA A 66 -4.14 -14.45 8.24
CA ALA A 66 -2.81 -14.22 8.79
C ALA A 66 -2.85 -13.73 10.24
N ILE A 67 -3.87 -12.95 10.62
CA ILE A 67 -3.97 -12.38 11.97
C ILE A 67 -4.21 -13.48 13.03
N PRO A 68 -5.25 -14.33 12.93
CA PRO A 68 -5.43 -15.44 13.86
C PRO A 68 -4.23 -16.39 13.89
N ALA A 69 -3.64 -16.69 12.73
CA ALA A 69 -2.45 -17.54 12.65
C ALA A 69 -1.26 -16.93 13.41
N GLY A 70 -1.02 -15.62 13.26
CA GLY A 70 0.03 -14.91 14.00
C GLY A 70 -0.21 -14.90 15.51
N LEU A 71 -1.46 -14.69 15.95
CA LEU A 71 -1.82 -14.75 17.38
C LEU A 71 -1.61 -16.17 17.95
N ALA A 72 -1.99 -17.21 17.20
CA ALA A 72 -1.78 -18.60 17.61
C ALA A 72 -0.28 -19.00 17.69
N LEU A 73 0.59 -18.30 16.95
CA LEU A 73 2.05 -18.44 17.05
C LEU A 73 2.65 -17.68 18.25
N GLY A 74 1.83 -17.00 19.06
CA GLY A 74 2.27 -16.24 20.22
C GLY A 74 2.81 -14.84 19.90
N ILE A 75 2.62 -14.35 18.67
CA ILE A 75 3.03 -13.00 18.28
C ILE A 75 2.14 -12.00 19.02
N PRO A 76 2.71 -10.98 19.70
CA PRO A 76 1.92 -9.99 20.39
C PRO A 76 1.02 -9.21 19.41
N PRO A 77 -0.24 -8.91 19.76
CA PRO A 77 -1.20 -8.23 18.88
C PRO A 77 -0.66 -6.94 18.24
N VAL A 78 0.04 -6.12 19.04
CA VAL A 78 0.64 -4.87 18.56
C VAL A 78 1.71 -5.14 17.50
N GLY A 79 2.58 -6.12 17.73
CA GLY A 79 3.64 -6.49 16.78
C GLY A 79 3.07 -7.00 15.45
N LEU A 80 1.94 -7.71 15.50
CA LEU A 80 1.24 -8.22 14.32
C LEU A 80 0.58 -7.09 13.52
N ILE A 81 -0.15 -6.19 14.18
CA ILE A 81 -0.76 -5.02 13.56
C ILE A 81 0.32 -4.14 12.91
N SER A 82 1.40 -3.85 13.64
CA SER A 82 2.53 -3.06 13.12
C SER A 82 3.17 -3.70 11.90
N PHE A 83 3.34 -5.02 11.89
CA PHE A 83 3.92 -5.74 10.76
C PHE A 83 3.05 -5.71 9.50
N ILE A 84 1.73 -5.86 9.65
CA ILE A 84 0.79 -5.78 8.52
C ILE A 84 0.76 -4.36 7.95
N ILE A 85 0.70 -3.35 8.82
CA ILE A 85 0.75 -1.93 8.41
C ILE A 85 2.05 -1.64 7.68
N PHE A 86 3.19 -2.11 8.21
CA PHE A 86 4.49 -1.94 7.57
C PHE A 86 4.50 -2.58 6.17
N THR A 87 4.04 -3.81 6.05
CA THR A 87 3.99 -4.55 4.77
C THR A 87 3.17 -3.79 3.73
N ASP A 88 1.98 -3.34 4.12
CA ASP A 88 1.09 -2.56 3.25
C ASP A 88 1.63 -1.17 2.95
N ALA A 89 2.31 -0.52 3.90
CA ALA A 89 2.95 0.78 3.70
C ALA A 89 4.08 0.69 2.67
N VAL A 90 4.91 -0.34 2.72
CA VAL A 90 6.00 -0.55 1.76
C VAL A 90 5.46 -0.88 0.37
N LEU A 91 4.49 -1.79 0.28
CA LEU A 91 3.88 -2.16 -1.00
C LEU A 91 3.15 -0.96 -1.64
N SER A 92 2.36 -0.23 -0.86
CA SER A 92 1.67 0.96 -1.37
C SER A 92 2.63 2.08 -1.73
N LEU A 93 3.71 2.29 -0.97
CA LEU A 93 4.72 3.29 -1.32
C LEU A 93 5.32 3.00 -2.70
N PHE A 94 5.68 1.74 -2.95
CA PHE A 94 6.15 1.29 -4.26
C PHE A 94 5.12 1.58 -5.36
N LEU A 95 3.88 1.15 -5.17
CA LEU A 95 2.85 1.29 -6.19
C LEU A 95 2.51 2.76 -6.47
N VAL A 96 2.35 3.57 -5.44
CA VAL A 96 1.97 4.98 -5.55
C VAL A 96 3.06 5.79 -6.24
N TRP A 97 4.34 5.55 -5.90
CA TRP A 97 5.46 6.22 -6.57
C TRP A 97 5.69 5.77 -8.00
N ASN A 98 5.40 4.50 -8.31
CA ASN A 98 5.63 3.92 -9.63
C ASN A 98 4.37 3.89 -10.52
N PHE A 99 3.22 4.36 -10.01
CA PHE A 99 1.94 4.33 -10.72
C PHE A 99 2.02 5.04 -12.06
N ASP A 100 2.71 6.18 -12.14
CA ASP A 100 2.82 6.97 -13.37
C ASP A 100 3.66 6.24 -14.45
N TYR A 101 4.54 5.32 -14.06
CA TYR A 101 5.20 4.40 -14.98
C TYR A 101 4.25 3.27 -15.41
N ALA A 102 3.44 2.75 -14.49
CA ALA A 102 2.43 1.73 -14.78
C ALA A 102 1.32 2.25 -15.73
N LYS A 103 1.00 3.55 -15.70
CA LYS A 103 0.08 4.21 -16.64
C LYS A 103 0.48 4.08 -18.12
N LYS A 104 1.77 3.81 -18.42
CA LYS A 104 2.27 3.61 -19.79
C LYS A 104 1.89 2.25 -20.39
N ILE A 105 1.26 1.38 -19.60
CA ILE A 105 0.70 0.10 -20.08
C ILE A 105 -0.62 0.40 -20.81
N PRO A 106 -0.81 -0.08 -22.06
CA PRO A 106 -1.91 0.34 -22.95
C PRO A 106 -3.34 0.09 -22.43
N GLY A 107 -3.53 -0.77 -21.41
CA GLY A 107 -4.83 -0.97 -20.74
C GLY A 107 -5.13 0.02 -19.61
N LEU A 108 -4.12 0.42 -18.83
CA LEU A 108 -4.26 1.37 -17.72
C LEU A 108 -4.38 2.81 -18.22
N GLY A 109 -3.71 3.15 -19.33
CA GLY A 109 -3.78 4.48 -19.94
C GLY A 109 -5.22 4.92 -20.27
N LYS A 110 -6.02 4.06 -20.92
CA LYS A 110 -7.42 4.36 -21.26
C LYS A 110 -8.35 4.50 -20.05
N LEU A 111 -8.07 3.77 -18.96
CA LEU A 111 -8.80 3.89 -17.70
C LEU A 111 -8.50 5.22 -17.01
N VAL A 112 -7.23 5.64 -17.03
CA VAL A 112 -6.82 6.95 -16.52
C VAL A 112 -7.45 8.07 -17.33
N GLU A 113 -7.41 7.99 -18.66
CA GLU A 113 -7.96 9.01 -19.55
C GLU A 113 -9.48 9.16 -19.35
N ARG A 114 -10.20 8.04 -19.24
CA ARG A 114 -11.62 8.04 -18.86
C ARG A 114 -11.87 8.54 -17.44
N ALA A 115 -10.99 8.24 -16.48
CA ALA A 115 -11.11 8.72 -15.11
C ALA A 115 -10.80 10.21 -14.99
N GLU A 116 -9.88 10.74 -15.80
CA GLU A 116 -9.54 12.17 -15.88
C GLU A 116 -10.64 12.95 -16.59
N GLU A 117 -11.18 12.48 -17.73
CA GLU A 117 -12.30 13.12 -18.42
C GLU A 117 -13.59 13.14 -17.58
N ASN A 118 -13.91 12.03 -16.90
CA ASN A 118 -15.08 11.98 -16.02
C ASN A 118 -14.81 12.67 -14.68
N GLY A 119 -13.57 12.61 -14.21
CA GLY A 119 -13.10 13.23 -12.97
C GLY A 119 -13.09 14.75 -13.06
N GLU A 120 -12.59 15.35 -14.13
CA GLU A 120 -12.65 16.80 -14.33
C GLU A 120 -14.10 17.30 -14.41
N LYS A 121 -14.98 16.56 -15.12
CA LYS A 121 -16.42 16.87 -15.18
C LYS A 121 -17.07 16.77 -13.79
N ALA A 122 -16.75 15.74 -13.01
CA ALA A 122 -17.29 15.54 -11.66
C ALA A 122 -16.71 16.51 -10.62
N ILE A 123 -15.41 16.81 -10.67
CA ILE A 123 -14.69 17.73 -9.77
C ILE A 123 -15.12 19.17 -10.03
N ARG A 124 -15.35 19.56 -11.29
CA ARG A 124 -15.94 20.88 -11.63
C ARG A 124 -17.37 21.00 -11.11
N LYS A 125 -18.14 19.90 -11.10
CA LYS A 125 -19.53 19.88 -10.64
C LYS A 125 -19.66 19.78 -9.10
N TYR A 126 -18.72 19.10 -8.43
CA TYR A 126 -18.83 18.74 -7.02
C TYR A 126 -17.47 18.80 -6.29
N LYS A 127 -17.10 19.99 -5.77
CA LYS A 127 -15.90 20.18 -4.92
C LYS A 127 -15.85 19.25 -3.70
N TRP A 128 -17.00 18.74 -3.23
CA TRP A 128 -17.08 17.79 -2.12
C TRP A 128 -16.54 16.40 -2.48
N ALA A 129 -16.65 15.95 -3.74
CA ALA A 129 -16.14 14.65 -4.18
C ALA A 129 -14.63 14.50 -3.94
N LYS A 130 -13.87 15.60 -4.03
CA LYS A 130 -12.44 15.65 -3.70
C LYS A 130 -12.16 15.47 -2.20
N ARG A 131 -13.08 15.88 -1.32
CA ARG A 131 -12.99 15.69 0.14
C ARG A 131 -13.37 14.28 0.58
N PHE A 132 -14.28 13.61 -0.12
CA PHE A 132 -14.66 12.22 0.19
C PHE A 132 -13.74 11.18 -0.44
N GLY A 133 -12.87 11.53 -1.40
CA GLY A 133 -11.92 10.60 -2.00
C GLY A 133 -11.01 9.92 -0.98
N PHE A 134 -10.51 10.68 0.01
CA PHE A 134 -9.69 10.09 1.09
C PHE A 134 -10.48 9.13 1.96
N VAL A 135 -11.66 9.54 2.45
CA VAL A 135 -12.50 8.71 3.32
C VAL A 135 -12.99 7.47 2.60
N GLY A 136 -13.46 7.61 1.37
CA GLY A 136 -13.88 6.47 0.53
C GLY A 136 -12.74 5.49 0.28
N LEU A 137 -11.51 5.98 0.11
CA LEU A 137 -10.35 5.12 -0.04
C LEU A 137 -9.98 4.40 1.26
N VAL A 138 -10.06 5.07 2.41
CA VAL A 138 -9.89 4.43 3.72
C VAL A 138 -10.90 3.31 3.89
N VAL A 139 -12.19 3.57 3.63
CA VAL A 139 -13.25 2.56 3.73
C VAL A 139 -13.03 1.40 2.76
N LEU A 140 -12.56 1.66 1.54
CA LEU A 140 -12.23 0.62 0.57
C LEU A 140 -11.10 -0.30 1.08
N VAL A 141 -10.03 0.28 1.61
CA VAL A 141 -8.87 -0.46 2.14
C VAL A 141 -9.20 -1.20 3.44
N MET A 142 -10.16 -0.67 4.21
CA MET A 142 -10.68 -1.33 5.40
C MET A 142 -11.37 -2.66 5.09
N PHE A 143 -11.95 -2.78 3.89
CA PHE A 143 -12.70 -3.96 3.50
C PHE A 143 -11.76 -5.14 3.25
N PRO A 144 -11.98 -6.31 3.90
CA PRO A 144 -11.01 -7.41 3.97
C PRO A 144 -11.04 -8.31 2.72
N LEU A 145 -11.03 -7.72 1.52
CA LEU A 145 -10.89 -8.48 0.29
C LEU A 145 -9.41 -8.67 -0.07
N GLN A 146 -9.08 -9.77 -0.73
CA GLN A 146 -7.70 -10.04 -1.13
C GLN A 146 -7.26 -9.03 -2.18
N TRP A 147 -6.04 -8.52 -2.08
CA TRP A 147 -5.49 -7.43 -2.90
C TRP A 147 -6.17 -6.07 -2.75
N THR A 148 -7.39 -5.98 -2.21
CA THR A 148 -8.13 -4.70 -2.13
C THR A 148 -7.53 -3.68 -1.16
N GLY A 149 -6.64 -4.14 -0.28
CA GLY A 149 -5.91 -3.31 0.67
C GLY A 149 -4.89 -2.39 -0.03
N SER A 150 -3.61 -2.55 0.30
CA SER A 150 -2.55 -1.66 -0.19
C SER A 150 -2.40 -1.62 -1.70
N ALA A 151 -2.61 -2.74 -2.41
CA ALA A 151 -2.43 -2.79 -3.86
C ALA A 151 -3.53 -2.04 -4.63
N VAL A 152 -4.78 -2.49 -4.53
CA VAL A 152 -5.90 -1.85 -5.22
C VAL A 152 -6.15 -0.45 -4.66
N GLY A 153 -6.04 -0.24 -3.35
CA GLY A 153 -6.19 1.10 -2.76
C GLY A 153 -5.19 2.11 -3.34
N SER A 154 -3.93 1.69 -3.53
CA SER A 154 -2.93 2.53 -4.19
C SER A 154 -3.30 2.88 -5.63
N MET A 155 -3.77 1.89 -6.39
CA MET A 155 -4.18 2.10 -7.78
C MET A 155 -5.41 3.01 -7.86
N VAL A 156 -6.47 2.72 -7.10
CA VAL A 156 -7.71 3.49 -7.09
C VAL A 156 -7.44 4.93 -6.66
N GLY A 157 -6.70 5.15 -5.58
CA GLY A 157 -6.36 6.49 -5.12
C GLY A 157 -5.62 7.31 -6.19
N ARG A 158 -4.67 6.70 -6.90
CA ARG A 158 -3.95 7.38 -7.98
C ARG A 158 -4.81 7.57 -9.24
N LEU A 159 -5.72 6.64 -9.54
CA LEU A 159 -6.67 6.74 -10.66
C LEU A 159 -7.66 7.89 -10.48
N ILE A 160 -8.16 8.11 -9.26
CA ILE A 160 -9.08 9.22 -8.95
C ILE A 160 -8.36 10.57 -8.76
N GLY A 161 -7.05 10.61 -9.03
CA GLY A 161 -6.26 11.84 -9.01
C GLY A 161 -5.79 12.29 -7.63
N MET A 162 -5.80 11.43 -6.60
CA MET A 162 -5.19 11.78 -5.31
C MET A 162 -3.66 11.88 -5.43
N THR A 163 -3.08 12.76 -4.62
CA THR A 163 -1.62 12.90 -4.56
C THR A 163 -1.00 11.62 -3.99
N PRO A 164 0.26 11.30 -4.34
CA PRO A 164 0.91 10.09 -3.86
C PRO A 164 0.86 9.93 -2.34
N LEU A 165 1.16 11.03 -1.62
CA LEU A 165 1.15 11.05 -0.17
C LEU A 165 -0.25 10.81 0.41
N MET A 166 -1.29 11.45 -0.13
CA MET A 166 -2.66 11.26 0.36
C MET A 166 -3.17 9.84 0.12
N THR A 167 -2.86 9.25 -1.05
CA THR A 167 -3.20 7.86 -1.33
C THR A 167 -2.50 6.91 -0.36
N TRP A 168 -1.20 7.10 -0.14
CA TRP A 168 -0.41 6.28 0.76
C TRP A 168 -0.91 6.37 2.21
N LEU A 169 -1.22 7.58 2.70
CA LEU A 169 -1.80 7.77 4.04
C LEU A 169 -3.17 7.11 4.18
N ALA A 170 -4.03 7.18 3.15
CA ALA A 170 -5.35 6.53 3.20
C ALA A 170 -5.21 5.00 3.32
N VAL A 171 -4.24 4.42 2.60
CA VAL A 171 -3.92 2.99 2.70
C VAL A 171 -3.45 2.62 4.10
N ILE A 172 -2.55 3.40 4.69
CA ILE A 172 -2.04 3.15 6.04
C ILE A 172 -3.17 3.20 7.07
N VAL A 173 -3.99 4.25 7.02
CA VAL A 173 -5.11 4.43 7.96
C VAL A 173 -6.13 3.30 7.79
N GLY A 174 -6.51 2.96 6.56
CA GLY A 174 -7.45 1.86 6.31
C GLY A 174 -6.90 0.51 6.78
N THR A 175 -5.60 0.27 6.58
CA THR A 175 -4.92 -0.95 7.03
C THR A 175 -4.83 -1.02 8.55
N PHE A 176 -4.55 0.09 9.22
CA PHE A 176 -4.53 0.17 10.67
C PHE A 176 -5.90 -0.18 11.25
N ILE A 177 -6.98 0.42 10.72
CA ILE A 177 -8.34 0.15 11.19
C ILE A 177 -8.72 -1.32 10.94
N ARG A 178 -8.48 -1.83 9.72
CA ARG A 178 -8.74 -3.23 9.35
C ARG A 178 -8.02 -4.19 10.27
N SER A 179 -6.71 -4.03 10.42
CA SER A 179 -5.88 -4.95 11.19
C SER A 179 -6.25 -4.93 12.67
N THR A 180 -6.57 -3.74 13.21
CA THR A 180 -7.05 -3.60 14.59
C THR A 180 -8.39 -4.31 14.78
N LEU A 181 -9.35 -4.07 13.89
CA LEU A 181 -10.68 -4.70 13.96
C LEU A 181 -10.58 -6.23 13.86
N THR A 182 -9.84 -6.75 12.88
CA THR A 182 -9.64 -8.19 12.72
C THR A 182 -8.93 -8.80 13.93
N THR A 183 -7.97 -8.09 14.52
CA THR A 183 -7.27 -8.55 15.74
C THR A 183 -8.21 -8.62 16.93
N LEU A 184 -9.03 -7.59 17.16
CA LEU A 184 -10.01 -7.57 18.24
C LEU A 184 -11.03 -8.70 18.09
N ILE A 185 -11.53 -8.92 16.86
CA ILE A 185 -12.44 -10.04 16.56
C ILE A 185 -11.75 -11.38 16.84
N SER A 186 -10.50 -11.54 16.42
CA SER A 186 -9.74 -12.78 16.59
C SER A 186 -9.49 -13.08 18.07
N ILE A 187 -9.11 -12.08 18.87
CA ILE A 187 -8.93 -12.23 20.32
C ILE A 187 -10.26 -12.59 20.99
N GLY A 188 -11.35 -11.92 20.60
CA GLY A 188 -12.69 -12.24 21.09
C GLY A 188 -13.06 -13.70 20.80
N VAL A 189 -12.91 -14.15 19.56
CA VAL A 189 -13.18 -15.54 19.17
C VAL A 189 -12.30 -16.53 19.94
N LEU A 190 -10.99 -16.26 20.07
CA LEU A 190 -10.07 -17.11 20.82
C LEU A 190 -10.39 -17.18 22.31
N SER A 191 -11.02 -16.16 22.89
CA SER A 191 -11.42 -16.18 24.30
C SER A 191 -12.62 -17.08 24.60
N PHE A 192 -13.39 -17.48 23.57
CA PHE A 192 -14.54 -18.38 23.70
C PHE A 192 -14.21 -19.85 23.37
N LEU A 193 -13.01 -20.14 22.85
CA LEU A 193 -12.52 -21.49 22.52
C LEU A 193 -11.63 -22.03 23.65
#